data_AF-A0A564YEI9-F1
#
_entry.id   AF-A0A564YEI9-F1
#
_cell.length_a   1.000
_cell.length_b   1.000
_cell.length_c   1.000
_cell.angle_alpha   90.00
_cell.angle_beta   90.00
_cell.angle_gamma   90.00
#
_symmetry.space_group_name_H-M   'P 1'
#
loop_
_entity.id
_entity.type
_entity.pdbx_description
1 polymer ?
#
loop_
_entity_poly.entity_id
_entity_poly.type
_entity_poly.pdbx_seq_one_letter_code
_entity_poly.pdbx_strand_id
1 'polypeptide(L)'
;MIRFWLSVTLVTVAASAASMEESTTLALPIGALNDQDKQHFKEIFSSFKKDSIKEAHYAHIGGSVFDFNSLEGVSCDTLKTYFDSSDLEMQYYALSAARGVKSCIPKISQSSLLGEALKGERLTIDQLYYIVASASFASSPIDKAEVLKLLNKFAAKETSPSGLSAILATVALVKGATDMELEAFSPLVKKIAEQADEADGIILFFERGAYTTAFAIESIFQYSTAVKKAPALTERQIIKFYNFLYARRRAHQIRTSARLASAFKVLSTNSFMNPVAVYGATASECAGVSGILVTSSRLLHLRLFDILGNQLDANVTVQAGSLVPVAESAIPVGRVGELKRFKEMFEVDLAKVGALPRGHYNLELTVTQKEKKLAGLSKAMIPLRVVSPVKINKVHLKVQDSSKTLFDSALKYPEKTEVRMQHSA
;
A
#
# COMPACT_ATOMS: atom_id res chain seq x y z
N MET A 1 -30.76 -57.65 -49.80
CA MET A 1 -30.44 -57.39 -48.38
C MET A 1 -29.11 -56.67 -48.32
N ILE A 2 -29.13 -55.34 -48.20
CA ILE A 2 -27.94 -54.51 -48.24
C ILE A 2 -27.85 -53.79 -46.89
N ARG A 3 -26.81 -54.12 -46.12
CA ARG A 3 -26.47 -53.51 -44.83
C ARG A 3 -25.86 -52.13 -45.10
N PHE A 4 -26.51 -51.06 -44.64
CA PHE A 4 -25.89 -49.74 -44.55
C PHE A 4 -25.12 -49.64 -43.23
N TRP A 5 -23.81 -49.39 -43.33
CA TRP A 5 -22.96 -48.99 -42.22
C TRP A 5 -23.20 -47.51 -41.92
N LEU A 6 -23.61 -47.19 -40.68
CA LEU A 6 -23.63 -45.82 -40.16
C LEU A 6 -22.18 -45.34 -39.97
N SER A 7 -21.79 -44.28 -40.67
CA SER A 7 -20.61 -43.49 -40.33
C SER A 7 -21.06 -42.31 -39.48
N VAL A 8 -20.88 -42.39 -38.16
CA VAL A 8 -21.07 -41.23 -37.27
C VAL A 8 -19.78 -40.43 -37.30
N THR A 9 -19.76 -39.34 -38.08
CA THR A 9 -18.65 -38.38 -38.07
C THR A 9 -18.87 -37.45 -36.86
N LEU A 10 -18.11 -37.68 -35.80
CA LEU A 10 -18.08 -36.81 -34.62
C LEU A 10 -17.37 -35.50 -35.00
N VAL A 11 -18.13 -34.46 -35.34
CA VAL A 11 -17.59 -33.11 -35.46
C VAL A 11 -17.34 -32.59 -34.05
N THR A 12 -16.08 -32.66 -33.62
CA THR A 12 -15.60 -31.98 -32.42
C THR A 12 -15.62 -30.48 -32.69
N VAL A 13 -16.69 -29.81 -32.25
CA VAL A 13 -16.68 -28.36 -32.06
C VAL A 13 -15.69 -28.10 -30.93
N ALA A 14 -14.47 -27.73 -31.28
CA ALA A 14 -13.54 -27.12 -30.36
C ALA A 14 -14.18 -25.82 -29.88
N ALA A 15 -14.83 -25.90 -28.71
CA ALA A 15 -15.13 -24.72 -27.93
C ALA A 15 -13.77 -24.17 -27.48
N SER A 16 -13.15 -23.36 -28.34
CA SER A 16 -12.19 -22.37 -27.90
C SER A 16 -12.95 -21.46 -26.94
N ALA A 17 -12.88 -21.80 -25.66
CA ALA A 17 -13.06 -20.86 -24.59
C ALA A 17 -12.04 -19.76 -24.87
N ALA A 18 -12.49 -18.72 -25.57
CA ALA A 18 -11.83 -17.44 -25.54
C ALA A 18 -11.77 -17.10 -24.05
N SER A 19 -10.59 -17.28 -23.46
CA SER A 19 -10.23 -16.62 -22.23
C SER A 19 -10.64 -15.18 -22.44
N MET A 20 -11.67 -14.74 -21.73
CA MET A 20 -11.93 -13.32 -21.60
C MET A 20 -10.61 -12.74 -21.10
N GLU A 21 -9.92 -12.00 -21.97
CA GLU A 21 -8.83 -11.15 -21.55
C GLU A 21 -9.43 -10.23 -20.50
N GLU A 22 -9.15 -10.53 -19.22
CA GLU A 22 -9.28 -9.56 -18.16
C GLU A 22 -8.60 -8.29 -18.67
N SER A 23 -9.38 -7.22 -18.85
CA SER A 23 -8.88 -5.88 -19.10
C SER A 23 -7.63 -5.66 -18.24
N THR A 24 -6.48 -5.56 -18.92
CA THR A 24 -5.11 -5.60 -18.39
C THR A 24 -4.71 -4.35 -17.60
N THR A 25 -5.66 -3.67 -16.98
CA THR A 25 -5.39 -2.55 -16.09
C THR A 25 -4.85 -3.09 -14.76
N LEU A 26 -3.51 -3.12 -14.64
CA LEU A 26 -2.81 -3.25 -13.37
C LEU A 26 -3.47 -2.33 -12.33
N ALA A 27 -3.81 -2.87 -11.15
CA ALA A 27 -4.21 -2.04 -10.02
C ALA A 27 -3.08 -1.05 -9.75
N LEU A 28 -3.37 0.25 -9.78
CA LEU A 28 -2.41 1.31 -9.48
C LEU A 28 -2.50 1.71 -8.00
N PRO A 29 -1.41 2.16 -7.38
CA PRO A 29 -1.46 2.75 -6.04
C PRO A 29 -2.41 3.95 -6.00
N ILE A 30 -3.38 3.93 -5.08
CA ILE A 30 -4.44 4.95 -4.98
C ILE A 30 -4.00 6.23 -4.24
N GLY A 31 -2.73 6.33 -3.84
CA GLY A 31 -2.14 7.54 -3.29
C GLY A 31 -0.83 7.27 -2.56
N ALA A 32 -0.31 8.29 -1.88
CA ALA A 32 0.85 8.25 -0.98
C ALA A 32 0.55 9.13 0.24
N LEU A 33 1.16 8.83 1.39
CA LEU A 33 0.90 9.58 2.62
C LEU A 33 1.26 11.06 2.44
N ASN A 34 0.35 11.95 2.84
CA ASN A 34 0.62 13.39 2.87
C ASN A 34 0.89 13.89 4.30
N ASP A 35 1.17 15.18 4.44
CA ASP A 35 1.48 15.78 5.74
C ASP A 35 0.34 15.67 6.74
N GLN A 36 -0.92 15.71 6.29
CA GLN A 36 -2.09 15.50 7.17
C GLN A 36 -2.12 14.06 7.71
N ASP A 37 -1.79 13.08 6.87
CA ASP A 37 -1.75 11.69 7.28
C ASP A 37 -0.60 11.45 8.28
N LYS A 38 0.58 12.05 8.04
CA LYS A 38 1.72 12.01 8.97
C LYS A 38 1.40 12.69 10.30
N GLN A 39 0.70 13.83 10.26
CA GLN A 39 0.25 14.55 11.45
C GLN A 39 -0.77 13.73 12.26
N HIS A 40 -1.72 13.08 11.59
CA HIS A 40 -2.68 12.16 12.22
C HIS A 40 -1.97 11.01 12.95
N PHE A 41 -0.96 10.39 12.32
CA PHE A 41 -0.14 9.37 12.99
C PHE A 41 0.59 9.94 14.23
N LYS A 42 1.17 11.13 14.11
CA LYS A 42 1.86 11.80 15.22
C LYS A 42 0.95 12.02 16.41
N GLU A 43 -0.27 12.48 16.18
CA GLU A 43 -1.28 12.71 17.22
C GLU A 43 -1.65 11.41 17.95
N ILE A 44 -1.88 10.33 17.20
CA ILE A 44 -2.20 9.02 17.77
C ILE A 44 -1.05 8.48 18.62
N PHE A 45 0.18 8.55 18.13
CA PHE A 45 1.35 8.03 18.86
C PHE A 45 1.77 8.92 20.02
N SER A 46 1.22 10.13 20.14
CA SER A 46 1.52 11.06 21.24
C SER A 46 0.44 11.08 22.34
N SER A 47 -0.81 10.73 22.01
CA SER A 47 -2.01 10.88 22.88
C SER A 47 -2.31 9.71 23.82
N PHE A 48 -1.44 8.70 23.89
CA PHE A 48 -1.64 7.52 24.73
C PHE A 48 -1.26 7.74 26.20
N LYS A 49 -1.73 6.85 27.09
CA LYS A 49 -1.40 6.93 28.51
C LYS A 49 0.04 6.45 28.76
N LYS A 50 0.91 7.32 29.29
CA LYS A 50 2.36 7.05 29.38
C LYS A 50 2.75 5.89 30.33
N ASP A 51 1.85 5.49 31.21
CA ASP A 51 1.95 4.31 32.08
C ASP A 51 1.47 3.00 31.40
N SER A 52 0.81 3.08 30.25
CA SER A 52 0.36 1.92 29.48
C SER A 52 1.51 1.32 28.67
N ILE A 53 2.07 0.20 29.16
CA ILE A 53 3.16 -0.55 28.49
C ILE A 53 2.79 -0.95 27.06
N LYS A 54 1.56 -1.46 26.87
CA LYS A 54 1.05 -1.92 25.59
C LYS A 54 0.90 -0.78 24.59
N GLU A 55 0.39 0.36 25.02
CA GLU A 55 0.28 1.53 24.14
C GLU A 55 1.64 2.15 23.84
N ALA A 56 2.56 2.17 24.82
CA ALA A 56 3.95 2.58 24.60
C ALA A 56 4.65 1.72 23.54
N HIS A 57 4.43 0.41 23.53
CA HIS A 57 4.90 -0.47 22.46
C HIS A 57 4.38 -0.02 21.08
N TYR A 58 3.07 0.20 20.93
CA TYR A 58 2.50 0.62 19.65
C TYR A 58 2.95 2.03 19.23
N ALA A 59 3.09 2.95 20.19
CA ALA A 59 3.65 4.28 19.96
C ALA A 59 5.12 4.22 19.49
N HIS A 60 5.92 3.28 20.03
CA HIS A 60 7.30 3.07 19.59
C HIS A 60 7.36 2.60 18.15
N ILE A 61 6.73 1.46 17.84
CA ILE A 61 6.86 0.85 16.52
C ILE A 61 6.31 1.78 15.44
N GLY A 62 5.17 2.43 15.70
CA GLY A 62 4.57 3.38 14.76
C GLY A 62 5.34 4.69 14.66
N GLY A 63 5.75 5.26 15.79
CA GLY A 63 6.50 6.52 15.84
C GLY A 63 7.86 6.45 15.16
N SER A 64 8.56 5.31 15.29
CA SER A 64 9.88 5.10 14.68
C SER A 64 9.86 5.11 13.15
N VAL A 65 8.71 4.92 12.51
CA VAL A 65 8.59 4.97 11.04
C VAL A 65 8.82 6.39 10.52
N PHE A 66 8.42 7.39 11.30
CA PHE A 66 8.43 8.80 10.95
C PHE A 66 9.39 9.62 11.82
N ASP A 67 10.27 8.95 12.59
CA ASP A 67 11.22 9.57 13.50
C ASP A 67 10.57 10.49 14.55
N PHE A 68 9.36 10.14 15.00
CA PHE A 68 8.66 10.88 16.05
C PHE A 68 9.19 10.51 17.44
N ASN A 69 9.31 11.50 18.33
CA ASN A 69 9.63 11.29 19.74
C ASN A 69 8.40 10.82 20.55
N SER A 70 7.73 9.76 20.11
CA SER A 70 6.43 9.33 20.66
C SER A 70 6.47 8.92 22.14
N LEU A 71 7.64 8.45 22.61
CA LEU A 71 7.81 7.95 23.98
C LEU A 71 8.31 9.01 24.97
N GLU A 72 8.27 10.29 24.59
CA GLU A 72 8.52 11.37 25.54
C GLU A 72 7.59 11.24 26.76
N GLY A 73 8.18 11.30 27.96
CA GLY A 73 7.47 11.13 29.23
C GLY A 73 7.23 9.68 29.69
N VAL A 74 7.61 8.66 28.90
CA VAL A 74 7.54 7.25 29.35
C VAL A 74 8.71 6.95 30.29
N SER A 75 8.41 6.43 31.48
CA SER A 75 9.42 6.08 32.48
C SER A 75 10.10 4.75 32.15
N CYS A 76 11.43 4.77 32.01
CA CYS A 76 12.20 3.54 31.83
C CYS A 76 12.11 2.61 33.05
N ASP A 77 11.98 3.15 34.28
CA ASP A 77 11.89 2.32 35.48
C ASP A 77 10.59 1.53 35.52
N THR A 78 9.50 2.10 35.00
CA THR A 78 8.23 1.40 34.80
C THR A 78 8.34 0.28 33.76
N LEU A 79 9.15 0.46 32.71
CA LEU A 79 9.37 -0.61 31.71
C LEU A 79 10.22 -1.75 32.29
N LYS A 80 11.26 -1.42 33.07
CA LYS A 80 12.18 -2.41 33.66
C LYS A 80 11.48 -3.42 34.56
N THR A 81 10.38 -3.08 35.23
CA THR A 81 9.64 -4.02 36.08
C THR A 81 9.08 -5.22 35.30
N TYR A 82 8.97 -5.10 33.97
CA TYR A 82 8.47 -6.16 33.10
C TYR A 82 9.57 -6.88 32.31
N PHE A 83 10.84 -6.47 32.42
CA PHE A 83 11.93 -7.06 31.64
C PHE A 83 12.17 -8.54 31.93
N ASP A 84 11.92 -8.98 33.16
CA ASP A 84 12.01 -10.38 33.58
C ASP A 84 10.62 -10.93 33.99
N SER A 85 9.54 -10.38 33.43
CA SER A 85 8.16 -10.79 33.72
C SER A 85 7.83 -12.19 33.18
N SER A 86 7.06 -12.96 33.95
CA SER A 86 6.48 -14.23 33.49
C SER A 86 5.29 -14.05 32.53
N ASP A 87 4.66 -12.87 32.53
CA ASP A 87 3.74 -12.46 31.48
C ASP A 87 4.54 -12.10 30.22
N LEU A 88 4.58 -13.05 29.29
CA LEU A 88 5.33 -12.97 28.03
C LEU A 88 4.86 -11.81 27.14
N GLU A 89 3.57 -11.49 27.15
CA GLU A 89 3.03 -10.38 26.34
C GLU A 89 3.52 -9.04 26.89
N MET A 90 3.44 -8.86 28.22
CA MET A 90 3.90 -7.63 28.88
C MET A 90 5.43 -7.48 28.80
N GLN A 91 6.20 -8.57 28.93
CA GLN A 91 7.65 -8.56 28.73
C GLN A 91 8.01 -8.10 27.31
N TYR A 92 7.35 -8.66 26.29
CA TYR A 92 7.54 -8.26 24.89
C TYR A 92 7.24 -6.78 24.66
N TYR A 93 6.10 -6.28 25.15
CA TYR A 93 5.75 -4.87 25.00
C TYR A 93 6.73 -3.95 25.72
N ALA A 94 7.16 -4.29 26.93
CA ALA A 94 8.09 -3.46 27.70
C ALA A 94 9.47 -3.40 27.04
N LEU A 95 10.02 -4.54 26.61
CA LEU A 95 11.32 -4.59 25.92
C LEU A 95 11.27 -3.87 24.57
N SER A 96 10.14 -3.97 23.86
CA SER A 96 9.94 -3.24 22.63
C SER A 96 9.87 -1.73 22.87
N ALA A 97 9.05 -1.27 23.81
CA ALA A 97 8.94 0.16 24.15
C ALA A 97 10.28 0.74 24.65
N ALA A 98 11.05 -0.03 25.42
CA ALA A 98 12.34 0.42 25.95
C ALA A 98 13.32 0.84 24.86
N ARG A 99 13.27 0.21 23.67
CA ARG A 99 14.09 0.59 22.52
C ARG A 99 13.84 2.01 22.00
N GLY A 100 12.66 2.58 22.28
CA GLY A 100 12.32 3.95 21.89
C GLY A 100 12.60 4.99 22.98
N VAL A 101 12.98 4.57 24.18
CA VAL A 101 13.29 5.47 25.29
C VAL A 101 14.81 5.65 25.36
N LYS A 102 15.32 6.84 25.04
CA LYS A 102 16.78 7.10 24.91
C LYS A 102 17.62 6.68 26.13
N SER A 103 17.05 6.77 27.34
CA SER A 103 17.70 6.40 28.60
C SER A 103 17.53 4.93 29.00
N CYS A 104 16.88 4.13 28.16
CA CYS A 104 16.50 2.76 28.47
C CYS A 104 17.22 1.77 27.55
N ILE A 105 17.78 0.72 28.14
CA ILE A 105 18.40 -0.38 27.39
C ILE A 105 17.59 -1.63 27.69
N PRO A 106 16.92 -2.24 26.69
CA PRO A 106 16.21 -3.50 26.90
C PRO A 106 17.20 -4.60 27.27
N LYS A 107 16.91 -5.32 28.35
CA LYS A 107 17.75 -6.41 28.85
C LYS A 107 16.88 -7.44 29.55
N ILE A 108 17.23 -8.71 29.44
CA ILE A 108 16.65 -9.81 30.23
C ILE A 108 17.79 -10.32 31.12
N SER A 109 17.58 -10.30 32.43
CA SER A 109 18.58 -10.74 33.41
C SER A 109 18.50 -12.24 33.66
N GLN A 110 17.29 -12.81 33.54
CA GLN A 110 17.01 -14.23 33.79
C GLN A 110 16.68 -14.95 32.48
N SER A 111 17.67 -15.09 31.60
CA SER A 111 17.47 -15.71 30.27
C SER A 111 16.98 -17.16 30.32
N SER A 112 17.16 -17.86 31.45
CA SER A 112 16.61 -19.21 31.68
C SER A 112 15.09 -19.25 31.60
N LEU A 113 14.40 -18.17 32.00
CA LEU A 113 12.93 -18.08 31.95
C LEU A 113 12.39 -18.20 30.51
N LEU A 114 13.14 -17.71 29.52
CA LEU A 114 12.76 -17.87 28.11
C LEU A 114 12.82 -19.33 27.67
N GLY A 115 13.87 -20.05 28.09
CA GLY A 115 14.03 -21.48 27.80
C GLY A 115 12.98 -22.35 28.48
N GLU A 116 12.55 -21.98 29.70
CA GLU A 116 11.43 -22.61 30.40
C GLU A 116 10.10 -22.33 29.71
N ALA A 117 9.87 -21.08 29.29
CA ALA A 117 8.64 -20.70 28.57
C ALA A 117 8.45 -21.45 27.25
N LEU A 118 9.55 -21.76 26.52
CA LEU A 118 9.49 -22.59 25.30
C LEU A 118 8.96 -24.01 25.56
N LYS A 119 9.13 -24.54 26.78
CA LYS A 119 8.70 -25.88 27.17
C LYS A 119 7.26 -25.93 27.69
N GLY A 120 6.56 -24.79 27.71
CA GLY A 120 5.18 -24.72 28.19
C GLY A 120 4.23 -25.60 27.38
N GLU A 121 3.46 -26.46 28.07
CA GLU A 121 2.57 -27.44 27.42
C GLU A 121 1.48 -26.80 26.54
N ARG A 122 1.06 -25.58 26.88
CA ARG A 122 0.00 -24.82 26.19
C ARG A 122 0.55 -23.61 25.42
N LEU A 123 1.82 -23.66 25.02
CA LEU A 123 2.43 -22.58 24.24
C LEU A 123 1.64 -22.33 22.95
N THR A 124 1.27 -21.07 22.72
CA THR A 124 0.62 -20.60 21.49
C THR A 124 1.64 -19.97 20.54
N ILE A 125 1.26 -19.77 19.27
CA ILE A 125 2.14 -19.13 18.29
C ILE A 125 2.45 -17.67 18.65
N ASP A 126 1.48 -16.94 19.21
CA ASP A 126 1.68 -15.56 19.67
C ASP A 126 2.68 -15.50 20.83
N GLN A 127 2.58 -16.44 21.78
CA GLN A 127 3.54 -16.54 22.88
C GLN A 127 4.94 -16.92 22.38
N LEU A 128 5.06 -17.83 21.40
CA LEU A 128 6.34 -18.13 20.77
C LEU A 128 6.95 -16.87 20.13
N TYR A 129 6.15 -16.10 19.40
CA TYR A 129 6.58 -14.82 18.84
C TYR A 129 7.06 -13.86 19.93
N TYR A 130 6.31 -13.71 21.04
CA TYR A 130 6.69 -12.85 22.16
C TYR A 130 8.01 -13.27 22.80
N ILE A 131 8.24 -14.57 23.01
CA ILE A 131 9.51 -15.10 23.57
C ILE A 131 10.68 -14.75 22.64
N VAL A 132 10.57 -15.08 21.35
CA VAL A 132 11.65 -14.89 20.38
C VAL A 132 11.93 -13.40 20.13
N ALA A 133 10.89 -12.58 20.04
CA ALA A 133 11.04 -11.14 19.88
C ALA A 133 11.65 -10.48 21.12
N SER A 134 11.24 -10.88 22.33
CA SER A 134 11.85 -10.42 23.59
C SER A 134 13.34 -10.77 23.63
N ALA A 135 13.69 -12.01 23.30
CA ALA A 135 15.08 -12.45 23.21
C ALA A 135 15.88 -11.60 22.20
N SER A 136 15.30 -11.34 21.03
CA SER A 136 15.94 -10.53 19.98
C SER A 136 16.18 -9.08 20.43
N PHE A 137 15.18 -8.44 21.06
CA PHE A 137 15.26 -7.06 21.54
C PHE A 137 16.24 -6.88 22.69
N ALA A 138 16.31 -7.84 23.60
CA ALA A 138 17.25 -7.84 24.72
C ALA A 138 18.64 -8.39 24.35
N SER A 139 18.83 -8.87 23.12
CA SER A 139 20.00 -9.65 22.71
C SER A 139 20.31 -10.83 23.64
N SER A 140 19.26 -11.45 24.19
CA SER A 140 19.36 -12.64 25.03
C SER A 140 19.50 -13.89 24.16
N PRO A 141 20.32 -14.88 24.56
CA PRO A 141 20.37 -16.16 23.86
C PRO A 141 19.03 -16.90 23.97
N ILE A 142 18.73 -17.68 22.93
CA ILE A 142 17.57 -18.58 22.88
C ILE A 142 17.95 -19.82 22.06
N ASP A 143 17.40 -20.98 22.42
CA ASP A 143 17.66 -22.23 21.71
C ASP A 143 17.05 -22.21 20.31
N LYS A 144 17.90 -22.02 19.30
CA LYS A 144 17.53 -22.04 17.89
C LYS A 144 16.81 -23.33 17.49
N ALA A 145 17.33 -24.48 17.91
CA ALA A 145 16.83 -25.78 17.48
C ALA A 145 15.41 -26.01 18.04
N GLU A 146 15.17 -25.67 19.30
CA GLU A 146 13.84 -25.78 19.89
C GLU A 146 12.85 -24.79 19.25
N VAL A 147 13.27 -23.55 18.97
CA VAL A 147 12.43 -22.56 18.27
C VAL A 147 12.04 -23.06 16.88
N LEU A 148 12.98 -23.56 16.08
CA LEU A 148 12.68 -24.09 14.74
C LEU A 148 11.78 -25.33 14.79
N LYS A 149 11.97 -26.21 15.78
CA LYS A 149 11.10 -27.37 16.01
C LYS A 149 9.66 -26.95 16.34
N LEU A 150 9.49 -25.96 17.21
CA LEU A 150 8.17 -25.40 17.54
C LEU A 150 7.53 -24.71 16.34
N LEU A 151 8.29 -23.93 15.57
CA LEU A 151 7.79 -23.27 14.35
C LEU A 151 7.28 -24.29 13.32
N ASN A 152 8.01 -25.39 13.09
CA ASN A 152 7.54 -26.47 12.21
C ASN A 152 6.24 -27.11 12.73
N LYS A 153 6.14 -27.34 14.05
CA LYS A 153 4.92 -27.87 14.69
C LYS A 153 3.72 -26.92 14.51
N PHE A 154 3.92 -25.62 14.64
CA PHE A 154 2.87 -24.62 14.40
C PHE A 154 2.53 -24.52 12.91
N ALA A 155 3.51 -24.48 12.02
CA ALA A 155 3.30 -24.39 10.57
C ALA A 155 2.46 -25.55 10.01
N ALA A 156 2.59 -26.75 10.61
CA ALA A 156 1.78 -27.91 10.23
C ALA A 156 0.30 -27.80 10.61
N LYS A 157 -0.06 -26.98 11.60
CA LYS A 157 -1.43 -26.91 12.16
C LYS A 157 -2.13 -25.58 11.93
N GLU A 158 -1.37 -24.49 11.83
CA GLU A 158 -1.91 -23.15 11.75
C GLU A 158 -2.53 -22.88 10.37
N THR A 159 -3.74 -22.33 10.40
CA THR A 159 -4.52 -22.04 9.19
C THR A 159 -4.88 -20.58 9.08
N SER A 160 -4.90 -19.83 10.19
CA SER A 160 -5.34 -18.44 10.18
C SER A 160 -4.26 -17.51 9.57
N PRO A 161 -4.64 -16.46 8.83
CA PRO A 161 -3.67 -15.50 8.29
C PRO A 161 -2.81 -14.87 9.39
N SER A 162 -3.41 -14.58 10.56
CA SER A 162 -2.69 -13.97 11.69
C SER A 162 -1.66 -14.92 12.29
N GLY A 163 -2.01 -16.19 12.53
CA GLY A 163 -1.07 -17.17 13.06
C GLY A 163 0.05 -17.50 12.07
N LEU A 164 -0.26 -17.65 10.79
CA LEU A 164 0.74 -17.82 9.74
C LEU A 164 1.70 -16.62 9.65
N SER A 165 1.18 -15.41 9.80
CA SER A 165 1.98 -14.19 9.85
C SER A 165 2.87 -14.12 11.11
N ALA A 166 2.40 -14.62 12.25
CA ALA A 166 3.20 -14.72 13.46
C ALA A 166 4.35 -15.74 13.30
N ILE A 167 4.13 -16.86 12.59
CA ILE A 167 5.20 -17.79 12.22
C ILE A 167 6.27 -17.06 11.39
N LEU A 168 5.89 -16.39 10.31
CA LEU A 168 6.85 -15.68 9.44
C LEU A 168 7.61 -14.57 10.18
N ALA A 169 6.93 -13.79 11.03
CA ALA A 169 7.57 -12.77 11.86
C ALA A 169 8.56 -13.39 12.85
N THR A 170 8.22 -14.54 13.43
CA THR A 170 9.12 -15.25 14.36
C THR A 170 10.34 -15.80 13.63
N VAL A 171 10.15 -16.42 12.45
CA VAL A 171 11.24 -16.93 11.60
C VAL A 171 12.24 -15.82 11.26
N ALA A 172 11.76 -14.61 10.94
CA ALA A 172 12.61 -13.46 10.65
C ALA A 172 13.51 -13.02 11.82
N LEU A 173 13.21 -13.45 13.05
CA LEU A 173 13.94 -13.08 14.27
C LEU A 173 14.88 -14.18 14.78
N VAL A 174 14.88 -15.37 14.18
CA VAL A 174 15.72 -16.51 14.61
C VAL A 174 17.18 -16.27 14.22
N LYS A 175 17.99 -15.83 15.19
CA LYS A 175 19.43 -15.62 15.00
C LYS A 175 20.17 -16.95 14.82
N GLY A 176 21.12 -16.99 13.87
CA GLY A 176 21.97 -18.17 13.63
C GLY A 176 21.31 -19.31 12.84
N ALA A 177 20.10 -19.11 12.33
CA ALA A 177 19.52 -20.02 11.35
C ALA A 177 20.20 -19.87 9.98
N THR A 178 20.33 -21.00 9.30
CA THR A 178 20.83 -21.07 7.92
C THR A 178 19.75 -20.64 6.94
N ASP A 179 20.15 -20.18 5.75
CA ASP A 179 19.21 -19.79 4.69
C ASP A 179 18.23 -20.94 4.37
N MET A 180 18.69 -22.20 4.34
CA MET A 180 17.85 -23.37 4.11
C MET A 180 16.81 -23.60 5.22
N GLU A 181 17.17 -23.42 6.49
CA GLU A 181 16.24 -23.54 7.62
C GLU A 181 15.12 -22.48 7.55
N LEU A 182 15.45 -21.25 7.14
CA LEU A 182 14.49 -20.18 6.99
C LEU A 182 13.61 -20.35 5.73
N GLU A 183 14.20 -20.80 4.62
CA GLU A 183 13.50 -21.02 3.35
C GLU A 183 12.44 -22.12 3.40
N ALA A 184 12.56 -23.07 4.35
CA ALA A 184 11.55 -24.10 4.59
C ALA A 184 10.14 -23.51 4.86
N PHE A 185 10.07 -22.26 5.33
CA PHE A 185 8.81 -21.55 5.60
C PHE A 185 8.26 -20.76 4.41
N SER A 186 8.94 -20.75 3.26
CA SER A 186 8.50 -19.99 2.08
C SER A 186 7.10 -20.37 1.55
N PRO A 187 6.61 -21.62 1.64
CA PRO A 187 5.25 -21.96 1.20
C PRO A 187 4.15 -21.21 1.98
N LEU A 188 4.45 -20.74 3.20
CA LEU A 188 3.47 -20.00 4.01
C LEU A 188 3.15 -18.62 3.41
N VAL A 189 4.07 -17.99 2.67
CA VAL A 189 3.80 -16.71 1.99
C VAL A 189 2.66 -16.87 0.97
N LYS A 190 2.72 -17.94 0.15
CA LYS A 190 1.67 -18.25 -0.82
C LYS A 190 0.35 -18.60 -0.11
N LYS A 191 0.42 -19.43 0.94
CA LYS A 191 -0.74 -19.81 1.76
C LYS A 191 -1.45 -18.60 2.36
N ILE A 192 -0.72 -17.60 2.84
CA ILE A 192 -1.30 -16.34 3.34
C ILE A 192 -1.94 -15.55 2.19
N ALA A 193 -1.26 -15.43 1.05
CA ALA A 193 -1.75 -14.68 -0.10
C ALA A 193 -3.07 -15.25 -0.67
N GLU A 194 -3.20 -16.58 -0.70
CA GLU A 194 -4.39 -17.29 -1.20
C GLU A 194 -5.61 -17.15 -0.28
N GLN A 195 -5.43 -16.76 0.98
CA GLN A 195 -6.52 -16.52 1.94
C GLN A 195 -7.03 -15.08 1.93
N ALA A 196 -6.46 -14.21 1.09
CA ALA A 196 -6.88 -12.82 1.03
C ALA A 196 -8.18 -12.69 0.22
N ASP A 197 -9.13 -11.95 0.79
CA ASP A 197 -10.34 -11.53 0.10
C ASP A 197 -10.02 -10.41 -0.88
N GLU A 198 -10.70 -10.42 -2.02
CA GLU A 198 -10.59 -9.39 -3.04
C GLU A 198 -11.88 -8.57 -3.15
N ALA A 199 -11.74 -7.25 -3.21
CA ALA A 199 -12.84 -6.32 -3.47
C ALA A 199 -12.54 -5.43 -4.69
N ASP A 200 -13.55 -5.27 -5.54
CA ASP A 200 -13.60 -4.38 -6.71
C ASP A 200 -12.42 -4.53 -7.69
N GLY A 201 -11.72 -5.65 -7.69
CA GLY A 201 -10.55 -5.88 -8.55
C GLY A 201 -9.28 -5.10 -8.15
N ILE A 202 -9.34 -4.27 -7.10
CA ILE A 202 -8.31 -3.26 -6.77
C ILE A 202 -7.80 -3.31 -5.32
N ILE A 203 -8.41 -4.13 -4.46
CA ILE A 203 -8.14 -4.20 -3.02
C ILE A 203 -8.03 -5.67 -2.59
N LEU A 204 -7.02 -5.99 -1.77
CA LEU A 204 -6.86 -7.29 -1.10
C LEU A 204 -6.79 -7.09 0.41
N PHE A 205 -7.46 -7.96 1.16
CA PHE A 205 -7.54 -7.87 2.62
C PHE A 205 -7.82 -9.21 3.30
N PHE A 206 -7.91 -9.21 4.64
CA PHE A 206 -8.33 -10.37 5.42
C PHE A 206 -9.50 -9.99 6.32
N GLU A 207 -10.37 -10.95 6.67
CA GLU A 207 -11.60 -10.77 7.46
C GLU A 207 -11.44 -10.01 8.79
N ARG A 208 -10.23 -9.91 9.36
CA ARG A 208 -9.92 -9.15 10.59
C ARG A 208 -9.46 -7.71 10.35
N GLY A 209 -9.56 -7.24 9.10
CA GLY A 209 -9.38 -5.85 8.72
C GLY A 209 -7.93 -5.36 8.71
N ALA A 210 -7.76 -4.05 8.91
CA ALA A 210 -6.51 -3.32 8.70
C ALA A 210 -5.32 -3.89 9.49
N TYR A 211 -5.55 -4.28 10.75
CA TYR A 211 -4.50 -4.79 11.62
C TYR A 211 -3.91 -6.09 11.08
N THR A 212 -4.75 -7.08 10.77
CA THR A 212 -4.28 -8.38 10.27
C THR A 212 -3.63 -8.26 8.91
N THR A 213 -4.20 -7.44 8.01
CA THR A 213 -3.58 -7.20 6.69
C THR A 213 -2.23 -6.50 6.83
N ALA A 214 -2.12 -5.47 7.67
CA ALA A 214 -0.85 -4.78 7.90
C ALA A 214 0.21 -5.73 8.50
N PHE A 215 -0.18 -6.52 9.50
CA PHE A 215 0.71 -7.49 10.13
C PHE A 215 1.18 -8.57 9.15
N ALA A 216 0.29 -9.09 8.30
CA ALA A 216 0.66 -10.08 7.29
C ALA A 216 1.69 -9.54 6.30
N ILE A 217 1.47 -8.32 5.78
CA ILE A 217 2.42 -7.67 4.86
C ILE A 217 3.75 -7.40 5.56
N GLU A 218 3.72 -6.86 6.78
CA GLU A 218 4.92 -6.66 7.61
C GLU A 218 5.72 -7.97 7.75
N SER A 219 5.06 -9.05 8.19
CA SER A 219 5.69 -10.34 8.41
C SER A 219 6.26 -10.96 7.13
N ILE A 220 5.54 -10.88 6.01
CA ILE A 220 6.01 -11.41 4.72
C ILE A 220 7.28 -10.68 4.28
N PHE A 221 7.32 -9.36 4.34
CA PHE A 221 8.50 -8.61 3.90
C PHE A 221 9.68 -8.69 4.88
N GLN A 222 9.42 -8.78 6.19
CA GLN A 222 10.48 -9.08 7.17
C GLN A 222 11.08 -10.46 6.93
N TYR A 223 10.25 -11.47 6.70
CA TYR A 223 10.68 -12.81 6.33
C TYR A 223 11.51 -12.79 5.03
N SER A 224 11.00 -12.17 3.96
CA SER A 224 11.71 -12.03 2.69
C SER A 224 13.07 -11.35 2.82
N THR A 225 13.17 -10.37 3.73
CA THR A 225 14.45 -9.71 4.04
C THR A 225 15.41 -10.68 4.74
N ALA A 226 14.92 -11.46 5.72
CA ALA A 226 15.72 -12.46 6.42
C ALA A 226 16.26 -13.56 5.47
N VAL A 227 15.45 -14.03 4.52
CA VAL A 227 15.86 -15.02 3.51
C VAL A 227 16.51 -14.42 2.26
N LYS A 228 16.60 -13.08 2.17
CA LYS A 228 17.14 -12.34 1.02
C LYS A 228 16.50 -12.73 -0.33
N LYS A 229 15.23 -13.12 -0.31
CA LYS A 229 14.46 -13.55 -1.49
C LYS A 229 13.15 -12.79 -1.58
N ALA A 230 12.76 -12.46 -2.81
CA ALA A 230 11.50 -11.77 -3.06
C ALA A 230 10.32 -12.60 -2.54
N PRO A 231 9.30 -11.97 -1.94
CA PRO A 231 8.12 -12.70 -1.51
C PRO A 231 7.44 -13.33 -2.72
N ALA A 232 6.79 -14.48 -2.51
CA ALA A 232 5.95 -15.14 -3.51
C ALA A 232 4.60 -14.39 -3.68
N LEU A 233 4.69 -13.08 -3.96
CA LEU A 233 3.59 -12.16 -4.23
C LEU A 233 3.83 -11.51 -5.59
N THR A 234 2.75 -11.29 -6.33
CA THR A 234 2.79 -10.51 -7.57
C THR A 234 2.78 -9.01 -7.27
N GLU A 235 3.28 -8.21 -8.19
CA GLU A 235 3.21 -6.75 -8.16
C GLU A 235 1.75 -6.25 -7.96
N ARG A 236 0.81 -6.88 -8.68
CA ARG A 236 -0.64 -6.61 -8.57
C ARG A 236 -1.15 -6.89 -7.16
N GLN A 237 -0.79 -8.02 -6.54
CA GLN A 237 -1.22 -8.33 -5.17
C GLN A 237 -0.69 -7.29 -4.17
N ILE A 238 0.59 -6.91 -4.28
CA ILE A 238 1.19 -5.92 -3.39
C ILE A 238 0.45 -4.58 -3.48
N ILE A 239 0.12 -4.12 -4.70
CA ILE A 239 -0.62 -2.88 -4.88
C ILE A 239 -2.04 -2.98 -4.32
N LYS A 240 -2.73 -4.11 -4.50
CA LYS A 240 -4.07 -4.32 -3.93
C LYS A 240 -4.06 -4.31 -2.40
N PHE A 241 -3.08 -4.95 -1.77
CA PHE A 241 -2.90 -4.88 -0.32
C PHE A 241 -2.57 -3.45 0.13
N TYR A 242 -1.68 -2.77 -0.59
CA TYR A 242 -1.36 -1.38 -0.31
C TYR A 242 -2.60 -0.48 -0.36
N ASN A 243 -3.44 -0.62 -1.40
CA ASN A 243 -4.66 0.17 -1.55
C ASN A 243 -5.62 -0.02 -0.38
N PHE A 244 -5.77 -1.26 0.11
CA PHE A 244 -6.55 -1.55 1.32
C PHE A 244 -6.03 -0.78 2.54
N LEU A 245 -4.72 -0.83 2.77
CA LEU A 245 -4.06 -0.19 3.91
C LEU A 245 -4.11 1.34 3.81
N TYR A 246 -3.89 1.90 2.61
CA TYR A 246 -3.94 3.33 2.36
C TYR A 246 -5.35 3.91 2.57
N ALA A 247 -6.39 3.18 2.19
CA ALA A 247 -7.77 3.57 2.48
C ALA A 247 -8.05 3.68 4.01
N ARG A 248 -7.22 3.05 4.84
CA ARG A 248 -7.32 3.01 6.31
C ARG A 248 -6.22 3.79 7.01
N ARG A 249 -5.40 4.57 6.29
CA ARG A 249 -4.26 5.33 6.83
C ARG A 249 -4.60 6.27 7.99
N ARG A 250 -5.87 6.66 8.14
CA ARG A 250 -6.38 7.49 9.25
C ARG A 250 -7.12 6.68 10.32
N ALA A 251 -6.74 5.42 10.54
CA ALA A 251 -7.26 4.64 11.66
C ALA A 251 -7.02 5.39 12.98
N HIS A 252 -7.96 5.32 13.94
CA HIS A 252 -7.84 6.03 15.23
C HIS A 252 -7.25 5.16 16.35
N GLN A 253 -7.33 3.83 16.22
CA GLN A 253 -6.80 2.92 17.23
C GLN A 253 -5.27 2.86 17.12
N ILE A 254 -4.56 3.13 18.22
CA ILE A 254 -3.08 3.16 18.23
C ILE A 254 -2.47 1.85 17.74
N ARG A 255 -3.01 0.71 18.16
CA ARG A 255 -2.59 -0.64 17.74
C ARG A 255 -2.64 -0.82 16.22
N THR A 256 -3.75 -0.41 15.60
CA THR A 256 -3.96 -0.54 14.16
C THR A 256 -3.08 0.47 13.40
N SER A 257 -3.00 1.70 13.89
CA SER A 257 -2.20 2.76 13.29
C SER A 257 -0.71 2.42 13.29
N ALA A 258 -0.22 1.83 14.37
CA ALA A 258 1.17 1.39 14.51
C ALA A 258 1.52 0.31 13.49
N ARG A 259 0.64 -0.68 13.29
CA ARG A 259 0.83 -1.71 12.26
C ARG A 259 0.73 -1.15 10.84
N LEU A 260 -0.20 -0.23 10.58
CA LEU A 260 -0.30 0.46 9.29
C LEU A 260 1.01 1.20 8.97
N ALA A 261 1.54 1.98 9.92
CA ALA A 261 2.81 2.66 9.76
C ALA A 261 3.95 1.68 9.46
N SER A 262 4.06 0.58 10.21
CA SER A 262 5.08 -0.46 9.95
C SER A 262 4.93 -1.09 8.55
N ALA A 263 3.70 -1.41 8.14
CA ALA A 263 3.41 -1.93 6.81
C ALA A 263 3.81 -0.94 5.70
N PHE A 264 3.51 0.35 5.87
CA PHE A 264 3.96 1.39 4.93
C PHE A 264 5.49 1.50 4.91
N LYS A 265 6.17 1.36 6.05
CA LYS A 265 7.64 1.36 6.08
C LYS A 265 8.20 0.23 5.24
N VAL A 266 7.78 -1.02 5.48
CA VAL A 266 8.33 -2.18 4.75
C VAL A 266 8.01 -2.11 3.26
N LEU A 267 6.81 -1.69 2.88
CA LEU A 267 6.44 -1.53 1.47
C LEU A 267 7.24 -0.42 0.78
N SER A 268 7.62 0.63 1.52
CA SER A 268 8.41 1.74 0.98
C SER A 268 9.91 1.49 0.92
N THR A 269 10.46 0.62 1.79
CA THR A 269 11.93 0.47 1.94
C THR A 269 12.47 -0.93 1.66
N ASN A 270 11.64 -1.92 1.30
CA ASN A 270 12.13 -3.24 0.92
C ASN A 270 12.92 -3.21 -0.40
N SER A 271 13.75 -4.23 -0.63
CA SER A 271 14.61 -4.32 -1.83
C SER A 271 13.96 -5.06 -3.02
N PHE A 272 12.69 -5.45 -2.91
CA PHE A 272 12.05 -6.38 -3.86
C PHE A 272 11.02 -5.71 -4.75
N MET A 273 10.03 -5.04 -4.17
CA MET A 273 8.88 -4.46 -4.85
C MET A 273 8.34 -3.29 -4.01
N ASN A 274 8.56 -2.06 -4.46
CA ASN A 274 8.16 -0.83 -3.79
C ASN A 274 7.03 -0.14 -4.56
N PRO A 275 5.77 -0.15 -4.07
CA PRO A 275 4.68 0.55 -4.74
C PRO A 275 4.98 2.04 -4.86
N VAL A 276 4.63 2.65 -5.99
CA VAL A 276 4.81 4.08 -6.24
C VAL A 276 3.53 4.69 -6.74
N ALA A 277 3.11 5.79 -6.11
CA ALA A 277 1.96 6.55 -6.53
C ALA A 277 2.33 7.57 -7.60
N VAL A 278 1.51 7.64 -8.65
CA VAL A 278 1.67 8.60 -9.75
C VAL A 278 0.63 9.70 -9.60
N TYR A 279 1.11 10.93 -9.54
CA TYR A 279 0.29 12.13 -9.47
C TYR A 279 0.52 13.03 -10.67
N GLY A 280 -0.45 13.90 -10.93
CA GLY A 280 -0.40 14.92 -11.97
C GLY A 280 0.25 16.22 -11.49
N ALA A 281 -0.19 17.32 -12.09
CA ALA A 281 0.26 18.67 -11.72
C ALA A 281 -0.23 19.09 -10.33
N THR A 282 -1.24 18.42 -9.77
CA THR A 282 -1.81 18.69 -8.44
C THR A 282 -1.93 17.42 -7.61
N ALA A 283 -1.99 17.55 -6.28
CA ALA A 283 -2.19 16.42 -5.36
C ALA A 283 -3.57 15.75 -5.51
N SER A 284 -4.54 16.43 -6.13
CA SER A 284 -5.87 15.87 -6.44
C SER A 284 -5.88 14.96 -7.68
N GLU A 285 -4.84 15.01 -8.51
CA GLU A 285 -4.74 14.21 -9.72
C GLU A 285 -3.96 12.92 -9.43
N CYS A 286 -4.60 11.92 -8.83
CA CYS A 286 -3.98 10.61 -8.58
C CYS A 286 -4.34 9.64 -9.71
N ALA A 287 -3.34 9.03 -10.33
CA ALA A 287 -3.54 8.07 -11.42
C ALA A 287 -4.44 6.90 -11.01
N GLY A 288 -4.24 6.36 -9.80
CA GLY A 288 -5.04 5.23 -9.29
C GLY A 288 -6.46 5.59 -8.85
N VAL A 289 -6.87 6.87 -8.90
CA VAL A 289 -8.20 7.31 -8.44
C VAL A 289 -8.95 8.11 -9.51
N SER A 290 -8.38 9.23 -9.93
CA SER A 290 -9.06 10.20 -10.82
C SER A 290 -8.47 10.23 -12.23
N GLY A 291 -7.33 9.58 -12.46
CA GLY A 291 -6.49 9.85 -13.63
C GLY A 291 -5.92 11.26 -13.65
N ILE A 292 -4.98 11.47 -14.56
CA ILE A 292 -4.19 12.70 -14.69
C ILE A 292 -4.83 13.65 -15.71
N LEU A 293 -4.95 14.93 -15.37
CA LEU A 293 -5.59 15.90 -16.25
C LEU A 293 -4.60 16.40 -17.30
N VAL A 294 -4.99 16.34 -18.58
CA VAL A 294 -4.26 16.95 -19.70
C VAL A 294 -5.07 18.15 -20.19
N THR A 295 -4.55 19.34 -19.94
CA THR A 295 -5.19 20.60 -20.30
C THR A 295 -5.00 20.94 -21.78
N SER A 296 -5.50 22.10 -22.21
CA SER A 296 -5.33 22.62 -23.57
C SER A 296 -3.87 22.91 -23.94
N SER A 297 -3.00 23.12 -22.94
CA SER A 297 -1.55 23.29 -23.18
C SER A 297 -0.88 22.01 -23.70
N ARG A 298 -1.52 20.84 -23.54
CA ARG A 298 -0.99 19.51 -23.86
C ARG A 298 0.32 19.17 -23.14
N LEU A 299 0.72 19.97 -22.16
CA LEU A 299 1.84 19.68 -21.29
C LEU A 299 1.39 18.73 -20.18
N LEU A 300 1.96 17.53 -20.15
CA LEU A 300 1.72 16.54 -19.11
C LEU A 300 2.80 16.68 -18.04
N HIS A 301 2.37 16.87 -16.79
CA HIS A 301 3.25 16.82 -15.63
C HIS A 301 2.94 15.58 -14.79
N LEU A 302 3.98 14.83 -14.43
CA LEU A 302 3.89 13.70 -13.51
C LEU A 302 4.77 13.93 -12.28
N ARG A 303 4.26 13.55 -11.11
CA ARG A 303 5.01 13.41 -9.86
C ARG A 303 4.96 11.97 -9.41
N LEU A 304 6.07 11.47 -8.90
CA LEU A 304 6.24 10.10 -8.45
C LEU A 304 6.63 10.12 -6.98
N PHE A 305 5.83 9.47 -6.15
CA PHE A 305 6.05 9.39 -4.71
C PHE A 305 6.12 7.94 -4.28
N ASP A 306 7.06 7.64 -3.38
CA ASP A 306 6.93 6.45 -2.56
C ASP A 306 5.66 6.54 -1.71
N ILE A 307 5.22 5.42 -1.16
CA ILE A 307 3.97 5.40 -0.40
C ILE A 307 4.05 6.18 0.92
N LEU A 308 5.25 6.49 1.44
CA LEU A 308 5.44 7.38 2.60
C LEU A 308 5.36 8.86 2.22
N GLY A 309 5.12 9.18 0.94
CA GLY A 309 4.98 10.53 0.44
C GLY A 309 6.29 11.22 0.11
N ASN A 310 7.41 10.49 0.10
CA ASN A 310 8.68 11.06 -0.33
C ASN A 310 8.78 10.98 -1.84
N GLN A 311 9.27 12.04 -2.45
CA GLN A 311 9.51 12.04 -3.88
C GLN A 311 10.62 11.05 -4.25
N LEU A 312 10.47 10.35 -5.39
CA LEU A 312 11.52 9.46 -5.86
C LEU A 312 12.81 10.22 -6.24
N ASP A 313 13.96 9.58 -6.01
CA ASP A 313 15.30 10.18 -6.08
C ASP A 313 15.66 10.82 -7.43
N ALA A 314 16.79 11.56 -7.45
CA ALA A 314 17.33 12.27 -8.61
C ALA A 314 17.60 11.37 -9.84
N ASN A 315 17.87 10.08 -9.64
CA ASN A 315 18.32 9.13 -10.67
C ASN A 315 17.19 8.26 -11.26
N VAL A 316 15.99 8.84 -11.38
CA VAL A 316 14.81 8.16 -11.93
C VAL A 316 14.65 8.51 -13.40
N THR A 317 14.55 7.49 -14.25
CA THR A 317 14.23 7.65 -15.67
C THR A 317 12.78 7.27 -15.91
N VAL A 318 12.04 8.17 -16.57
CA VAL A 318 10.61 8.00 -16.87
C VAL A 318 10.43 7.93 -18.37
N GLN A 319 10.03 6.76 -18.86
CA GLN A 319 9.76 6.53 -20.27
C GLN A 319 8.27 6.30 -20.47
N ALA A 320 7.68 7.03 -21.40
CA ALA A 320 6.33 6.80 -21.83
C ALA A 320 6.33 6.12 -23.21
N GLY A 321 5.59 5.02 -23.29
CA GLY A 321 5.40 4.23 -24.50
C GLY A 321 4.22 4.75 -25.30
N SER A 322 3.26 3.86 -25.55
CA SER A 322 2.07 4.15 -26.34
C SER A 322 1.03 4.97 -25.56
N LEU A 323 0.43 5.95 -26.25
CA LEU A 323 -0.77 6.64 -25.78
C LEU A 323 -2.00 6.07 -26.48
N VAL A 324 -2.90 5.43 -25.74
CA VAL A 324 -4.02 4.65 -26.30
C VAL A 324 -5.35 5.25 -25.86
N PRO A 325 -6.29 5.56 -26.77
CA PRO A 325 -7.65 5.97 -26.39
C PRO A 325 -8.36 4.87 -25.60
N VAL A 326 -9.19 5.24 -24.62
CA VAL A 326 -10.08 4.28 -23.95
C VAL A 326 -11.33 4.09 -24.82
N ALA A 327 -11.26 3.14 -25.75
CA ALA A 327 -12.36 2.74 -26.63
C ALA A 327 -12.18 1.27 -27.05
N GLU A 328 -13.25 0.64 -27.52
CA GLU A 328 -13.20 -0.71 -28.09
C GLU A 328 -12.34 -0.72 -29.36
N SER A 329 -11.37 -1.64 -29.45
CA SER A 329 -10.39 -1.72 -30.56
C SER A 329 -9.55 -0.45 -30.80
N ALA A 330 -9.22 0.28 -29.72
CA ALA A 330 -8.44 1.52 -29.82
C ALA A 330 -7.01 1.30 -30.36
N ILE A 331 -6.64 2.09 -31.37
CA ILE A 331 -5.29 2.13 -31.93
C ILE A 331 -4.47 3.18 -31.17
N PRO A 332 -3.19 2.92 -30.83
CA PRO A 332 -2.32 3.93 -30.24
C PRO A 332 -2.26 5.22 -31.08
N VAL A 333 -2.46 6.37 -30.45
CA VAL A 333 -2.32 7.71 -31.07
C VAL A 333 -0.88 7.95 -31.50
N GLY A 334 0.08 7.46 -30.70
CA GLY A 334 1.50 7.59 -30.98
C GLY A 334 2.35 7.16 -29.79
N ARG A 335 3.67 7.28 -29.95
CA ARG A 335 4.65 7.08 -28.88
C ARG A 335 5.04 8.42 -28.28
N VAL A 336 5.14 8.47 -26.95
CA VAL A 336 5.40 9.71 -26.22
C VAL A 336 6.90 9.97 -26.01
N GLY A 337 7.66 8.93 -25.63
CA GLY A 337 9.10 9.03 -25.38
C GLY A 337 9.46 9.35 -23.93
N GLU A 338 10.68 9.80 -23.71
CA GLU A 338 11.20 10.10 -22.37
C GLU A 338 10.61 11.40 -21.80
N LEU A 339 10.15 11.35 -20.55
CA LEU A 339 9.72 12.54 -19.81
C LEU A 339 10.94 13.19 -19.16
N LYS A 340 11.10 14.50 -19.38
CA LYS A 340 12.23 15.25 -18.84
C LYS A 340 11.92 15.70 -17.42
N ARG A 341 12.92 15.62 -16.54
CA ARG A 341 12.78 16.17 -15.19
C ARG A 341 12.75 17.69 -15.25
N PHE A 342 11.71 18.27 -14.66
CA PHE A 342 11.50 19.71 -14.52
C PHE A 342 11.14 20.01 -13.06
N LYS A 343 12.11 20.55 -12.31
CA LYS A 343 12.01 20.73 -10.85
C LYS A 343 11.66 19.37 -10.19
N GLU A 344 10.61 19.36 -9.38
CA GLU A 344 10.05 18.19 -8.68
C GLU A 344 9.03 17.42 -9.55
N MET A 345 9.05 17.58 -10.88
CA MET A 345 8.10 16.94 -11.79
C MET A 345 8.82 16.31 -12.98
N PHE A 346 8.11 15.47 -13.70
CA PHE A 346 8.47 14.98 -15.02
C PHE A 346 7.51 15.56 -16.04
N GLU A 347 8.03 16.04 -17.14
CA GLU A 347 7.28 16.80 -18.14
C GLU A 347 7.45 16.21 -19.53
N VAL A 348 6.35 16.15 -20.27
CA VAL A 348 6.36 15.92 -21.72
C VAL A 348 5.26 16.71 -22.40
N ASP A 349 5.58 17.20 -23.59
CA ASP A 349 4.64 17.88 -24.46
C ASP A 349 3.94 16.85 -25.38
N LEU A 350 2.68 16.56 -25.08
CA LEU A 350 1.87 15.61 -25.83
C LEU A 350 1.41 16.16 -27.20
N ALA A 351 1.57 17.47 -27.47
CA ALA A 351 1.27 18.01 -28.81
C ALA A 351 2.17 17.40 -29.90
N LYS A 352 3.35 16.91 -29.52
CA LYS A 352 4.33 16.27 -30.41
C LYS A 352 3.95 14.85 -30.82
N VAL A 353 2.98 14.24 -30.12
CA VAL A 353 2.54 12.85 -30.36
C VAL A 353 1.54 12.79 -31.52
N GLY A 354 0.78 13.88 -31.73
CA GLY A 354 -0.21 13.99 -32.80
C GLY A 354 -1.48 14.70 -32.32
N ALA A 355 -2.53 14.62 -33.14
CA ALA A 355 -3.83 15.15 -32.78
C ALA A 355 -4.39 14.37 -31.57
N LEU A 356 -4.61 15.07 -30.46
CA LEU A 356 -5.17 14.50 -29.23
C LEU A 356 -6.54 15.12 -28.94
N PRO A 357 -7.64 14.51 -29.42
CA PRO A 357 -9.00 14.91 -29.09
C PRO A 357 -9.30 14.88 -27.59
N ARG A 358 -10.40 15.50 -27.18
CA ARG A 358 -10.93 15.34 -25.82
C ARG A 358 -11.35 13.90 -25.59
N GLY A 359 -11.10 13.36 -24.41
CA GLY A 359 -11.46 11.99 -24.06
C GLY A 359 -10.60 11.39 -22.97
N HIS A 360 -10.80 10.10 -22.75
CA HIS A 360 -10.01 9.29 -21.82
C HIS A 360 -8.96 8.51 -22.61
N TYR A 361 -7.75 8.45 -22.07
CA TYR A 361 -6.62 7.77 -22.67
C TYR A 361 -5.86 7.00 -21.60
N ASN A 362 -5.13 5.97 -21.99
CA ASN A 362 -4.15 5.28 -21.16
C ASN A 362 -2.76 5.54 -21.72
N LEU A 363 -1.85 6.00 -20.87
CA LEU A 363 -0.45 6.20 -21.18
C LEU A 363 0.36 5.02 -20.63
N GLU A 364 1.01 4.27 -21.50
CA GLU A 364 1.98 3.27 -21.06
C GLU A 364 3.19 3.98 -20.44
N LEU A 365 3.46 3.70 -19.16
CA LEU A 365 4.54 4.32 -18.39
C LEU A 365 5.49 3.24 -17.87
N THR A 366 6.78 3.45 -18.08
CA THR A 366 7.85 2.67 -17.47
C THR A 366 8.75 3.60 -16.67
N VAL A 367 8.87 3.34 -15.38
CA VAL A 367 9.76 4.09 -14.49
C VAL A 367 10.85 3.16 -13.99
N THR A 368 12.09 3.59 -14.16
CA THR A 368 13.25 2.84 -13.68
C THR A 368 14.05 3.69 -12.71
N GLN A 369 14.55 3.04 -11.66
CA GLN A 369 15.43 3.64 -10.68
C GLN A 369 16.57 2.68 -10.39
N LYS A 370 17.80 3.21 -10.37
CA LYS A 370 18.96 2.42 -9.99
C LYS A 370 18.77 1.88 -8.57
N GLU A 371 19.07 0.60 -8.36
CA GLU A 371 19.05 -0.10 -7.05
C GLU A 371 17.68 -0.33 -6.38
N LYS A 372 16.58 0.22 -6.91
CA LYS A 372 15.21 -0.01 -6.38
C LYS A 372 14.32 -0.67 -7.43
N LYS A 373 13.57 -1.69 -7.00
CA LYS A 373 12.55 -2.34 -7.83
C LYS A 373 11.18 -1.74 -7.53
N LEU A 374 10.73 -0.88 -8.43
CA LEU A 374 9.44 -0.20 -8.28
C LEU A 374 8.30 -1.14 -8.71
N ALA A 375 7.19 -1.05 -7.98
CA ALA A 375 5.94 -1.74 -8.27
C ALA A 375 4.88 -0.72 -8.72
N GLY A 376 4.07 -1.13 -9.69
CA GLY A 376 3.05 -0.38 -10.39
C GLY A 376 3.54 0.43 -11.57
N LEU A 377 4.79 0.24 -12.03
CA LEU A 377 5.45 1.16 -12.99
C LEU A 377 6.29 0.48 -14.07
N SER A 378 6.10 -0.80 -14.34
CA SER A 378 6.69 -1.47 -15.51
C SER A 378 5.62 -1.66 -16.58
N LYS A 379 5.64 -0.83 -17.63
CA LYS A 379 4.57 -0.76 -18.65
C LYS A 379 3.16 -0.58 -18.06
N ALA A 380 3.06 0.25 -17.04
CA ALA A 380 1.80 0.54 -16.38
C ALA A 380 0.92 1.45 -17.24
N MET A 381 -0.38 1.16 -17.31
CA MET A 381 -1.34 1.99 -18.06
C MET A 381 -1.89 3.09 -17.15
N ILE A 382 -1.35 4.30 -17.29
CA ILE A 382 -1.74 5.47 -16.49
C ILE A 382 -2.92 6.17 -17.14
N PRO A 383 -4.09 6.30 -16.47
CA PRO A 383 -5.26 6.94 -17.05
C PRO A 383 -5.06 8.46 -17.13
N LEU A 384 -5.33 9.01 -18.32
CA LEU A 384 -5.31 10.43 -18.64
C LEU A 384 -6.72 10.91 -19.03
N ARG A 385 -7.05 12.13 -18.60
CA ARG A 385 -8.27 12.86 -18.98
C ARG A 385 -7.89 14.07 -19.82
N VAL A 386 -8.10 13.99 -21.12
CA VAL A 386 -7.80 15.09 -22.04
C VAL A 386 -9.03 15.98 -22.15
N VAL A 387 -8.87 17.23 -21.72
CA VAL A 387 -9.93 18.24 -21.80
C VAL A 387 -9.62 19.26 -22.89
N SER A 388 -10.68 19.89 -23.39
CA SER A 388 -10.59 21.05 -24.28
C SER A 388 -11.17 22.27 -23.56
N PRO A 389 -10.66 23.48 -23.86
CA PRO A 389 -11.22 24.68 -23.26
C PRO A 389 -12.67 24.84 -23.71
N VAL A 390 -13.56 25.07 -22.74
CA VAL A 390 -14.97 25.37 -23.03
C VAL A 390 -15.07 26.86 -23.29
N LYS A 391 -15.47 27.23 -24.50
CA LYS A 391 -15.82 28.62 -24.81
C LYS A 391 -17.30 28.83 -24.49
N ILE A 392 -17.58 29.65 -23.49
CA ILE A 392 -18.94 30.12 -23.23
C ILE A 392 -19.26 31.20 -24.27
N ASN A 393 -20.03 30.84 -25.30
CA ASN A 393 -20.34 31.76 -26.41
C ASN A 393 -21.47 32.74 -26.06
N LYS A 394 -22.49 32.30 -25.33
CA LYS A 394 -23.63 33.12 -24.92
C LYS A 394 -24.08 32.67 -23.53
N VAL A 395 -24.10 33.59 -22.58
CA VAL A 395 -24.77 33.40 -21.29
C VAL A 395 -26.10 34.15 -21.36
N HIS A 396 -27.20 33.53 -20.99
CA HIS A 396 -28.50 34.21 -20.85
C HIS A 396 -28.90 34.18 -19.39
N LEU A 397 -29.33 35.34 -18.88
CA LEU A 397 -29.93 35.44 -17.56
C LEU A 397 -31.42 35.70 -17.74
N LYS A 398 -32.22 34.74 -17.27
CA LYS A 398 -33.68 34.84 -17.23
C LYS A 398 -34.15 34.83 -15.77
N VAL A 399 -34.82 35.90 -15.36
CA VAL A 399 -35.50 36.01 -14.06
C VAL A 399 -36.99 35.97 -14.33
N GLN A 400 -37.71 35.08 -13.66
CA GLN A 400 -39.16 34.95 -13.78
C GLN A 400 -39.80 34.76 -12.41
N ASP A 401 -40.99 35.31 -12.24
CA ASP A 401 -41.93 34.95 -11.18
C ASP A 401 -42.90 33.87 -11.72
N SER A 402 -43.66 33.25 -10.82
CA SER A 402 -44.72 32.25 -10.99
C SER A 402 -45.63 32.42 -12.21
N SER A 403 -45.79 33.65 -12.73
CA SER A 403 -46.61 33.93 -13.91
C SER A 403 -45.95 34.78 -15.00
N LYS A 404 -44.77 35.39 -14.76
CA LYS A 404 -44.17 36.36 -15.70
C LYS A 404 -42.65 36.34 -15.70
N THR A 405 -42.05 36.44 -16.89
CA THR A 405 -40.62 36.72 -17.02
C THR A 405 -40.36 38.20 -16.71
N LEU A 406 -39.57 38.47 -15.66
CA LEU A 406 -39.21 39.80 -15.19
C LEU A 406 -37.97 40.36 -15.90
N PHE A 407 -37.07 39.48 -16.34
CA PHE A 407 -35.85 39.84 -17.03
C PHE A 407 -35.42 38.69 -17.93
N ASP A 408 -35.00 38.97 -19.17
CA ASP A 408 -34.42 37.99 -20.08
C ASP A 408 -33.40 38.72 -20.96
N SER A 409 -32.11 38.44 -20.75
CA SER A 409 -31.06 39.11 -21.52
C SER A 409 -29.82 38.27 -21.68
N ALA A 410 -29.17 38.42 -22.83
CA ALA A 410 -27.85 37.88 -23.08
C ALA A 410 -26.80 38.69 -22.30
N LEU A 411 -26.09 38.03 -21.39
CA LEU A 411 -24.95 38.61 -20.68
C LEU A 411 -23.73 38.64 -21.60
N LYS A 412 -23.09 39.80 -21.70
CA LYS A 412 -21.79 39.98 -22.33
C LYS A 412 -20.73 40.12 -21.25
N TYR A 413 -19.81 39.16 -21.12
CA TYR A 413 -18.66 39.30 -20.22
C TYR A 413 -17.54 40.12 -20.90
N PRO A 414 -16.83 41.03 -20.20
CA PRO A 414 -16.89 41.35 -18.78
C PRO A 414 -17.84 42.49 -18.40
N GLU A 415 -18.70 42.93 -19.33
CA GLU A 415 -19.61 44.06 -19.11
C GLU A 415 -20.61 43.75 -17.98
N LYS A 416 -20.83 44.73 -17.10
CA LYS A 416 -21.90 44.65 -16.10
C LYS A 416 -23.22 44.92 -16.79
N THR A 417 -24.19 44.03 -16.61
CA THR A 417 -25.56 44.27 -17.06
C THR A 417 -26.32 44.98 -15.93
N GLU A 418 -26.74 46.23 -16.16
CA GLU A 418 -27.62 46.94 -15.22
C GLU A 418 -29.04 46.36 -15.27
N VAL A 419 -29.48 45.77 -14.16
CA VAL A 419 -30.85 45.27 -14.00
C VAL A 419 -31.66 46.33 -13.26
N ARG A 420 -32.46 47.12 -13.96
CA ARG A 420 -33.52 47.93 -13.33
C ARG A 420 -34.75 47.04 -13.14
N MET A 421 -34.92 46.48 -11.95
CA MET A 421 -36.18 45.83 -11.58
C MET A 421 -37.25 46.91 -11.45
N GLN A 422 -38.19 46.95 -12.39
CA GLN A 422 -39.40 47.75 -12.21
C GLN A 422 -40.22 47.12 -11.08
N HIS A 423 -40.21 47.76 -9.91
CA HIS A 423 -41.21 47.48 -8.89
C HIS A 423 -42.55 47.90 -9.47
N SER A 424 -43.39 46.91 -9.79
CA SER A 424 -44.81 47.17 -10.02
C SER A 424 -45.41 47.40 -8.64
N ALA A 425 -46.02 48.58 -8.43
CA ALA A 425 -46.83 48.88 -7.26
C ALA A 425 -48.08 48.00 -7.21
#